data_AF-A0A7K3QN42-F1
#
_entry.id   AF-A0A7K3QN42-F1
#
_cell.length_a   1.000
_cell.length_b   1.000
_cell.length_c   1.000
_cell.angle_alpha   90.00
_cell.angle_beta   90.00
_cell.angle_gamma   90.00
#
_symmetry.space_group_name_H-M   'P 1'
#
loop_
_entity.id
_entity.type
_entity.pdbx_description
1 polymer ?
#
loop_
_entity_poly.entity_id
_entity_poly.type
_entity_poly.pdbx_seq_one_letter_code
_entity_poly.pdbx_strand_id
1 'polypeptide(L)'
;PAPLGPLAQLAAVDALAPESPLRLREALEARLEGARLTTRVGWLDFPAADLPAVTRLLDGEVRTAGDLGLPLAGRLLRAGVLLPGGQ
;
A
#
# COMPACT_ATOMS: atom_id res chain seq x y z
N PRO A 1 5.47 -11.33 -5.61
CA PRO A 1 6.23 -10.41 -6.50
C PRO A 1 7.50 -9.90 -5.82
N ALA A 2 8.58 -9.68 -6.59
CA ALA A 2 9.82 -9.08 -6.10
C ALA A 2 9.61 -7.58 -5.75
N PRO A 3 10.40 -7.00 -4.82
CA PRO A 3 10.33 -5.58 -4.53
C PRO A 3 10.71 -4.74 -5.77
N LEU A 4 10.11 -3.55 -5.88
CA LEU A 4 10.57 -2.56 -6.85
C LEU A 4 11.97 -2.06 -6.46
N GLY A 5 12.84 -1.86 -7.45
CA GLY A 5 14.08 -1.12 -7.23
C GLY A 5 13.80 0.33 -6.80
N PRO A 6 14.72 1.00 -6.09
CA PRO A 6 14.47 2.33 -5.52
C PRO A 6 14.02 3.39 -6.54
N LEU A 7 14.60 3.40 -7.74
CA LEU A 7 14.23 4.34 -8.80
C LEU A 7 12.82 4.06 -9.36
N ALA A 8 12.47 2.78 -9.52
CA ALA A 8 11.13 2.40 -9.99
C ALA A 8 10.05 2.72 -8.95
N GLN A 9 10.39 2.60 -7.65
CA GLN A 9 9.49 2.99 -6.57
C GLN A 9 9.28 4.51 -6.54
N LEU A 10 10.34 5.30 -6.71
CA LEU A 10 10.24 6.76 -6.81
C LEU A 10 9.35 7.16 -8.00
N ALA A 11 9.61 6.61 -9.18
CA ALA A 11 8.80 6.88 -10.38
C ALA A 11 7.33 6.50 -10.19
N ALA A 12 7.05 5.36 -9.55
CA ALA A 12 5.69 4.92 -9.25
C ALA A 12 4.95 5.86 -8.28
N VAL A 13 5.68 6.45 -7.33
CA VAL A 13 5.14 7.44 -6.40
C VAL A 13 4.87 8.77 -7.10
N ASP A 14 5.78 9.21 -7.96
CA ASP A 14 5.65 10.48 -8.69
C ASP A 14 4.52 10.43 -9.74
N ALA A 15 4.27 9.25 -10.32
CA ALA A 15 3.19 9.02 -11.28
C ALA A 15 1.84 8.64 -10.63
N LEU A 16 1.73 8.66 -9.30
CA LEU A 16 0.54 8.19 -8.60
C LEU A 16 -0.68 9.10 -8.85
N ALA A 17 -1.72 8.52 -9.44
CA ALA A 17 -2.99 9.16 -9.74
C ALA A 17 -4.16 8.32 -9.17
N PRO A 18 -5.37 8.88 -8.99
CA PRO A 18 -6.50 8.15 -8.41
C PRO A 18 -6.82 6.81 -9.10
N GLU A 19 -6.70 6.78 -10.42
CA GLU A 19 -6.92 5.61 -11.28
C GLU A 19 -5.75 4.62 -11.28
N SER A 20 -4.60 4.99 -10.67
CA SER A 20 -3.44 4.11 -10.62
C SER A 20 -3.82 2.79 -9.93
N PRO A 21 -3.71 1.65 -10.62
CA PRO A 21 -3.97 0.37 -10.01
C PRO A 21 -2.89 0.07 -8.96
N LEU A 22 -3.28 -0.57 -7.87
CA LEU A 22 -2.40 -0.94 -6.77
C LEU A 22 -2.65 -2.40 -6.38
N ARG A 23 -1.60 -3.06 -5.88
CA ARG A 23 -1.71 -4.40 -5.30
C ARG A 23 -0.86 -4.53 -4.05
N LEU A 24 -1.33 -5.33 -3.10
CA LEU A 24 -0.53 -5.73 -1.95
C LEU A 24 0.62 -6.62 -2.40
N ARG A 25 1.76 -6.45 -1.75
CA ARG A 25 2.88 -7.37 -1.90
C ARG A 25 2.68 -8.56 -0.98
N GLU A 26 2.06 -9.62 -1.50
CA GLU A 26 1.73 -10.86 -0.77
C GLU A 26 2.89 -11.42 0.07
N ALA A 27 4.12 -11.34 -0.45
CA ALA A 27 5.33 -11.78 0.23
C ALA A 27 5.66 -11.01 1.53
N LEU A 28 4.87 -10.02 1.93
CA LEU A 28 5.03 -9.31 3.19
C LEU A 28 4.17 -9.89 4.32
N GLU A 29 3.16 -10.72 4.00
CA GLU A 29 2.19 -11.25 4.98
C GLU A 29 1.66 -10.15 5.91
N ALA A 30 1.16 -9.08 5.32
CA ALA A 30 0.72 -7.91 6.07
C ALA A 30 -0.51 -8.23 6.94
N ARG A 31 -0.46 -7.85 8.22
CA ARG A 31 -1.53 -8.05 9.20
C ARG A 31 -1.78 -6.78 9.99
N LEU A 32 -3.04 -6.44 10.23
CA LEU A 32 -3.40 -5.27 11.04
C LEU A 32 -3.74 -5.71 12.47
N GLU A 33 -3.03 -5.13 13.44
CA GLU A 33 -3.23 -5.35 14.88
C GLU A 33 -3.51 -4.00 15.55
N GLY A 34 -4.78 -3.76 15.86
CA GLY A 34 -5.22 -2.44 16.34
C GLY A 34 -4.96 -1.35 15.29
N ALA A 35 -4.04 -0.43 15.60
CA ALA A 35 -3.65 0.65 14.70
C ALA A 35 -2.33 0.42 13.95
N ARG A 36 -1.76 -0.79 14.06
CA ARG A 36 -0.44 -1.13 13.52
C ARG A 36 -0.54 -2.19 12.44
N LEU A 37 0.00 -1.89 11.26
CA LEU A 37 0.22 -2.87 10.20
C LEU A 37 1.58 -3.53 10.41
N THR A 38 1.61 -4.81 10.69
CA THR A 38 2.82 -5.63 10.84
C THR A 38 3.09 -6.37 9.53
N THR A 39 4.35 -6.39 9.10
CA THR A 39 4.83 -7.12 7.92
C THR A 39 6.11 -7.88 8.26
N ARG A 40 6.53 -8.80 7.39
CA ARG A 40 7.81 -9.53 7.55
C ARG A 40 9.06 -8.65 7.62
N VAL A 41 8.99 -7.39 7.20
CA VAL A 41 10.16 -6.48 7.11
C VAL A 41 10.04 -5.24 8.00
N GLY A 42 9.01 -5.16 8.85
CA GLY A 42 8.77 -4.04 9.75
C GLY A 42 7.29 -3.75 9.98
N TRP A 43 6.99 -2.63 10.64
CA TRP A 43 5.63 -2.21 10.95
C TRP A 43 5.38 -0.75 10.58
N LEU A 44 4.09 -0.41 10.40
CA LEU A 44 3.62 0.95 10.17
C LEU A 44 2.45 1.24 11.11
N ASP A 45 2.52 2.35 11.83
CA ASP A 45 1.40 2.85 12.63
C ASP A 45 0.51 3.80 11.80
N PHE A 46 -0.80 3.68 11.99
CA PHE A 46 -1.81 4.47 11.30
C PHE A 46 -2.66 5.31 12.26
N PRO A 47 -3.05 6.52 11.88
CA PRO A 47 -4.10 7.24 12.58
C PRO A 47 -5.44 6.49 12.42
N ALA A 48 -6.35 6.66 13.38
CA ALA A 48 -7.66 6.01 13.37
C ALA A 48 -8.46 6.26 12.07
N ALA A 49 -8.27 7.42 11.45
CA ALA A 49 -8.91 7.80 10.20
C ALA A 49 -8.50 6.92 8.99
N ASP A 50 -7.30 6.34 9.01
CA ASP A 50 -6.79 5.52 7.91
C ASP A 50 -7.17 4.04 8.06
N LEU A 51 -7.53 3.60 9.28
CA LEU A 51 -7.79 2.18 9.57
C LEU A 51 -8.88 1.55 8.70
N PRO A 52 -10.04 2.20 8.45
CA PRO A 52 -11.06 1.62 7.57
C PRO A 52 -10.54 1.35 6.16
N ALA A 53 -9.69 2.24 5.62
CA ALA A 53 -9.12 2.10 4.29
C ALA A 53 -8.05 0.99 4.26
N VAL A 54 -7.24 0.86 5.31
CA VAL A 54 -6.24 -0.21 5.43
C VAL A 54 -6.90 -1.58 5.59
N THR A 55 -7.99 -1.70 6.36
CA THR A 55 -8.74 -2.96 6.48
C THR A 55 -9.31 -3.40 5.13
N ARG A 56 -9.99 -2.50 4.41
CA ARG A 56 -10.52 -2.79 3.06
C ARG A 56 -9.42 -3.21 2.09
N LEU A 57 -8.24 -2.62 2.20
CA LEU A 57 -7.09 -3.01 1.39
C LEU A 57 -6.65 -4.46 1.68
N LEU A 58 -6.57 -4.86 2.94
CA LEU A 58 -6.21 -6.23 3.33
C LEU A 58 -7.27 -7.26 2.94
N ASP A 59 -8.54 -6.86 2.91
CA ASP A 59 -9.65 -7.70 2.43
C ASP A 59 -9.69 -7.83 0.89
N GLY A 60 -8.84 -7.08 0.16
CA GLY A 60 -8.79 -7.10 -1.31
C GLY A 60 -9.83 -6.23 -2.01
N GLU A 61 -10.50 -5.36 -1.25
CA GLU A 61 -11.57 -4.45 -1.73
C GLU A 61 -11.03 -3.15 -2.34
N VAL A 62 -9.73 -2.89 -2.23
CA VAL A 62 -9.05 -1.72 -2.79
C VAL A 62 -8.23 -2.14 -4.00
N ARG A 63 -8.49 -1.53 -5.16
CA ARG A 63 -7.77 -1.83 -6.40
C ARG A 63 -7.05 -0.63 -7.00
N THR A 64 -7.43 0.58 -6.60
CA THR A 64 -6.83 1.82 -7.11
C THR A 64 -6.33 2.71 -5.97
N ALA A 65 -5.50 3.70 -6.30
CA ALA A 65 -5.04 4.71 -5.34
C ALA A 65 -6.19 5.60 -4.85
N GLY A 66 -7.21 5.83 -5.67
CA GLY A 66 -8.40 6.60 -5.34
C GLY A 66 -9.25 5.92 -4.27
N ASP A 67 -9.42 4.60 -4.35
CA ASP A 67 -10.16 3.80 -3.35
C ASP A 67 -9.54 3.90 -1.95
N LEU A 68 -8.21 4.07 -1.91
CA LEU A 68 -7.40 4.14 -0.69
C LEU A 68 -7.19 5.58 -0.19
N GLY A 69 -7.27 6.56 -1.09
CA GLY A 69 -6.78 7.92 -0.89
C GLY A 69 -5.29 8.06 -1.25
N LEU A 70 -4.98 9.07 -2.07
CA LEU A 70 -3.62 9.33 -2.58
C LEU A 70 -2.53 9.44 -1.48
N PRO A 71 -2.76 10.15 -0.36
CA PRO A 71 -1.73 10.26 0.67
C PRO A 71 -1.36 8.91 1.28
N LEU A 72 -2.36 8.08 1.59
CA LEU A 72 -2.18 6.75 2.16
C LEU A 72 -1.54 5.79 1.15
N ALA A 73 -2.03 5.80 -0.10
CA ALA A 73 -1.46 5.04 -1.20
C ALA A 73 0.03 5.35 -1.40
N GLY A 74 0.40 6.63 -1.48
CA GLY A 74 1.78 7.06 -1.64
C GLY A 74 2.66 6.68 -0.45
N ARG A 75 2.14 6.69 0.78
CA ARG A 75 2.88 6.24 1.97
C ARG A 75 3.18 4.74 1.89
N LEU A 76 2.18 3.92 1.57
CA LEU A 76 2.32 2.48 1.48
C LEU A 76 3.19 2.04 0.29
N LEU A 77 3.15 2.76 -0.83
CA LEU A 77 4.04 2.57 -1.98
C LEU A 77 5.50 2.83 -1.60
N ARG A 78 5.80 3.96 -0.93
CA ARG A 78 7.15 4.29 -0.43
C ARG A 78 7.65 3.26 0.59
N ALA A 79 6.76 2.71 1.41
CA ALA A 79 7.09 1.65 2.35
C ALA A 79 7.29 0.27 1.69
N GLY A 80 7.06 0.15 0.37
CA GLY A 80 7.19 -1.11 -0.36
C GLY A 80 6.14 -2.16 0.02
N VAL A 81 5.05 -1.71 0.67
CA VAL A 81 3.88 -2.53 1.03
C VAL A 81 2.98 -2.73 -0.17
N LEU A 82 2.80 -1.66 -0.94
CA LEU A 82 2.08 -1.67 -2.22
C LEU A 82 3.04 -1.68 -3.39
N LEU A 83 2.57 -2.28 -4.47
CA LEU A 83 3.19 -2.24 -5.78
C LEU A 83 2.18 -1.65 -6.78
N PRO A 84 2.63 -0.97 -7.85
CA PRO A 84 1.79 -0.67 -8.99
C PRO A 84 1.12 -1.94 -9.49
N GLY A 85 -0.19 -1.84 -9.69
CA GLY A 85 -0.99 -2.86 -10.34
C GLY A 85 -0.77 -2.81 -11.84
N GLY A 86 -0.83 -3.98 -12.45
CA GLY A 86 -0.65 -4.23 -13.87
C GLY A 86 -0.90 -5.72 -14.01
N GLN A 87 -1.63 -6.09 -15.06
CA GLN A 87 -2.11 -7.45 -15.33
C GLN A 87 -1.08 -8.53 -14.96
#